data_AF-A0A8W8KNB2-F1
#
_entry.id   AF-A0A8W8KNB2-F1
#
_cell.length_a   1.000
_cell.length_b   1.000
_cell.length_c   1.000
_cell.angle_alpha   90.00
_cell.angle_beta   90.00
_cell.angle_gamma   90.00
#
_symmetry.space_group_name_H-M   'P 1'
#
loop_
_entity.id
_entity.type
_entity.pdbx_description
1 polymer ?
#
loop_
_entity_poly.entity_id
_entity_poly.type
_entity_poly.pdbx_seq_one_letter_code
_entity_poly.pdbx_strand_id
1 'polypeptide(L)'
;MSFPDIHTCIQLTAENEKLKKKCWKLKVERDDLQTELSTIKQKLQREELLKNYVTTRESSTQTEGIKTWQPMIAVKKKEEPSFKADAEQTNKLLSLHNQMMRRYEKEVKMNMMHVETITDLNIRISDLERLLKEEKNSRMSLERQSMNHQPVKRPAERPVSTDDPKTGMKWKYEKVVKECEKMKKENEKLKTELKGLDFGFFEEIEDLKFGLKQATKLNKEYEKTLRKLCIQFGVPYPHPENCLKKLT
;
A
#
# COMPACT_ATOMS: atom_id res chain seq x y z
N MET A 1 -63.49 -3.68 -9.22
CA MET A 1 -62.57 -4.59 -9.94
C MET A 1 -62.73 -5.97 -9.33
N SER A 2 -63.02 -7.00 -10.15
CA SER A 2 -63.15 -8.38 -9.67
C SER A 2 -61.79 -8.92 -9.27
N PHE A 3 -61.70 -9.52 -8.08
CA PHE A 3 -60.48 -10.19 -7.65
C PHE A 3 -60.21 -11.40 -8.56
N PRO A 4 -58.95 -11.62 -8.98
CA PRO A 4 -58.60 -12.77 -9.81
C PRO A 4 -58.82 -14.07 -9.03
N ASP A 5 -59.27 -15.10 -9.75
CA ASP A 5 -59.52 -16.43 -9.21
C ASP A 5 -58.23 -17.02 -8.60
N ILE A 6 -58.39 -17.86 -7.57
CA ILE A 6 -57.28 -18.44 -6.80
C ILE A 6 -56.36 -19.25 -7.73
N HIS A 7 -56.93 -19.95 -8.73
CA HIS A 7 -56.16 -20.69 -9.72
C HIS A 7 -55.30 -19.77 -10.60
N THR A 8 -55.79 -18.59 -10.96
CA THR A 8 -55.02 -17.57 -11.70
C THR A 8 -53.88 -17.02 -10.84
N CYS A 9 -54.10 -16.79 -9.54
CA CYS A 9 -53.06 -16.34 -8.63
C CYS A 9 -51.91 -17.35 -8.49
N ILE A 10 -52.23 -18.65 -8.42
CA ILE A 10 -51.24 -19.74 -8.35
C ILE A 10 -50.43 -19.82 -9.65
N GLN A 11 -51.09 -19.73 -10.81
CA GLN A 11 -50.41 -19.73 -12.12
C GLN A 11 -49.46 -18.55 -12.28
N LEU A 12 -49.92 -17.33 -11.94
CA LEU A 12 -49.09 -16.13 -11.98
C LEU A 12 -47.91 -16.20 -11.01
N THR A 13 -48.08 -16.85 -9.85
CA THR A 13 -46.99 -17.05 -8.89
C THR A 13 -45.92 -17.97 -9.48
N ALA A 14 -46.31 -19.09 -10.08
CA ALA A 14 -45.39 -20.02 -10.72
C ALA A 14 -44.67 -19.40 -11.94
N GLU A 15 -45.38 -18.57 -12.72
CA GLU A 15 -44.79 -17.82 -13.83
C GLU A 15 -43.79 -16.77 -13.34
N ASN A 16 -44.13 -16.03 -12.28
CA ASN A 16 -43.22 -15.07 -11.64
C ASN A 16 -41.95 -15.74 -11.11
N GLU A 17 -42.03 -16.96 -10.55
CA GLU A 17 -40.85 -17.70 -10.13
C GLU A 17 -39.97 -18.12 -11.32
N LYS A 18 -40.57 -18.56 -12.43
CA LYS A 18 -39.84 -18.88 -13.67
C LYS A 18 -39.14 -17.65 -14.23
N LEU A 19 -39.84 -16.50 -14.27
CA LEU A 19 -39.28 -15.23 -14.72
C LEU A 19 -38.13 -14.77 -13.83
N LYS A 20 -38.28 -14.84 -12.50
CA LYS A 20 -37.19 -14.53 -11.55
C LYS A 20 -35.95 -15.37 -11.80
N LYS A 21 -36.11 -16.69 -12.01
CA LYS A 21 -35.00 -17.60 -12.35
C LYS A 21 -34.34 -17.22 -13.67
N LYS A 22 -35.12 -16.86 -14.70
CA LYS A 22 -34.59 -16.42 -16.00
C LYS A 22 -33.84 -15.10 -15.88
N CYS A 23 -34.39 -14.12 -15.18
CA CYS A 23 -33.73 -12.84 -14.90
C CYS A 23 -32.42 -13.04 -14.13
N TRP A 24 -32.39 -13.96 -13.17
CA TRP A 24 -31.17 -14.27 -12.43
C TRP A 24 -30.09 -14.89 -13.34
N LYS A 25 -30.44 -15.86 -14.20
CA LYS A 25 -29.50 -16.44 -15.16
C LYS A 25 -28.92 -15.39 -16.11
N LEU A 26 -29.78 -14.55 -16.70
CA LEU A 26 -29.34 -13.46 -17.58
C LEU A 26 -28.47 -12.45 -16.85
N LYS A 27 -28.73 -12.20 -15.56
CA LYS A 27 -27.93 -11.30 -14.73
C LYS A 27 -26.50 -11.84 -14.57
N VAL A 28 -26.36 -13.13 -14.28
CA VAL A 28 -25.08 -13.83 -14.15
C VAL A 28 -24.33 -13.81 -15.48
N GLU A 29 -24.97 -14.22 -16.57
CA GLU A 29 -24.36 -14.22 -17.91
C GLU A 29 -23.88 -12.82 -18.34
N ARG A 30 -24.66 -11.78 -18.04
CA ARG A 30 -24.24 -10.40 -18.28
C ARG A 30 -23.05 -9.99 -17.41
N ASP A 31 -23.00 -10.42 -16.14
CA ASP A 31 -21.84 -10.15 -15.28
C ASP A 31 -20.58 -10.85 -15.81
N ASP A 32 -20.70 -12.11 -16.24
CA ASP A 32 -19.59 -12.87 -16.83
C ASP A 32 -19.07 -12.18 -18.11
N LEU A 33 -19.95 -11.84 -19.06
CA LEU A 33 -19.59 -11.10 -20.27
C LEU A 33 -18.95 -9.73 -19.97
N GLN A 34 -19.41 -9.05 -18.92
CA GLN A 34 -18.82 -7.78 -18.49
C GLN A 34 -17.39 -7.96 -17.95
N THR A 35 -17.11 -9.06 -17.24
CA THR A 35 -15.75 -9.40 -16.80
C THR A 35 -14.84 -9.78 -17.98
N GLU A 36 -15.34 -10.54 -18.96
CA GLU A 36 -14.61 -10.87 -20.17
C GLU A 36 -14.25 -9.62 -20.98
N LEU A 37 -15.23 -8.73 -21.20
CA LEU A 37 -15.00 -7.45 -21.88
C LEU A 37 -13.95 -6.60 -21.17
N SER A 38 -13.99 -6.54 -19.84
CA SER A 38 -13.01 -5.80 -19.04
C SER A 38 -11.61 -6.39 -19.20
N THR A 39 -11.50 -7.71 -19.22
CA THR A 39 -10.23 -8.42 -19.42
C THR A 39 -9.67 -8.18 -20.82
N ILE A 40 -10.51 -8.23 -21.86
CA ILE A 40 -10.10 -7.94 -23.24
C ILE A 40 -9.62 -6.49 -23.37
N LYS A 41 -10.34 -5.53 -22.78
CA LYS A 41 -9.91 -4.11 -22.78
C LYS A 41 -8.55 -3.93 -22.11
N GLN A 42 -8.30 -4.59 -20.98
CA GLN A 42 -6.98 -4.55 -20.32
C GLN A 42 -5.87 -5.17 -21.18
N LYS A 43 -6.14 -6.29 -21.86
CA LYS A 43 -5.19 -6.91 -22.79
C LYS A 43 -4.87 -5.98 -23.95
N LEU A 44 -5.88 -5.36 -24.55
CA LEU A 44 -5.70 -4.41 -25.65
C LEU A 44 -4.89 -3.18 -25.20
N GLN A 45 -5.21 -2.60 -24.04
CA GLN A 45 -4.45 -1.49 -23.48
C GLN A 45 -2.99 -1.86 -23.23
N ARG A 46 -2.74 -3.07 -22.72
CA ARG A 46 -1.38 -3.61 -22.55
C ARG A 46 -0.68 -3.74 -23.91
N GLU A 47 -1.32 -4.32 -24.91
CA GLU A 47 -0.76 -4.47 -26.26
C GLU A 47 -0.47 -3.10 -26.91
N GLU A 48 -1.34 -2.11 -26.73
CA GLU A 48 -1.13 -0.75 -27.24
C GLU A 48 0.06 -0.07 -26.56
N LEU A 49 0.20 -0.22 -25.24
CA LEU A 49 1.40 0.22 -24.52
C LEU A 49 2.64 -0.49 -25.06
N LEU A 50 2.62 -1.82 -25.15
CA LEU A 50 3.73 -2.59 -25.73
C LEU A 50 4.05 -2.15 -27.15
N LYS A 51 3.07 -1.86 -28.00
CA LYS A 51 3.31 -1.35 -29.35
C LYS A 51 4.03 -0.01 -29.32
N ASN A 52 3.63 0.90 -28.42
CA ASN A 52 4.27 2.22 -28.28
C ASN A 52 5.69 2.15 -27.65
N TYR A 53 5.94 1.18 -26.77
CA TYR A 53 7.26 0.98 -26.13
C TYR A 53 8.20 0.06 -26.92
N VAL A 54 7.69 -0.89 -27.71
CA VAL A 54 8.46 -1.86 -28.50
C VAL A 54 8.75 -1.34 -29.91
N THR A 55 7.95 -0.42 -30.46
CA THR A 55 8.28 0.23 -31.75
C THR A 55 9.49 1.16 -31.70
N THR A 56 10.02 1.46 -30.52
CA THR A 56 11.28 2.21 -30.33
C THR A 56 12.46 1.35 -29.88
N ARG A 57 12.27 0.04 -29.68
CA ARG A 57 13.36 -0.88 -29.33
C ARG A 57 13.52 -1.95 -30.42
N GLU A 58 14.28 -1.56 -31.43
CA GLU A 58 14.86 -2.47 -32.40
C GLU A 58 15.68 -3.56 -31.68
N SER A 59 15.18 -4.81 -31.72
CA SER A 59 15.88 -6.00 -31.21
C SER A 59 17.17 -6.33 -32.00
N SER A 60 17.49 -5.54 -33.03
CA SER A 60 18.76 -5.57 -33.79
C SER A 60 19.96 -5.01 -33.02
N THR A 61 19.76 -4.33 -31.88
CA THR A 61 20.88 -3.76 -31.11
C THR A 61 21.49 -4.70 -30.06
N GLN A 62 20.93 -5.89 -29.84
CA GLN A 62 21.39 -6.78 -28.76
C GLN A 62 22.30 -7.94 -29.18
N THR A 63 22.49 -8.16 -30.49
CA THR A 63 23.60 -8.96 -31.02
C THR A 63 23.81 -8.49 -32.46
N GLU A 64 24.76 -7.58 -32.69
CA GLU A 64 25.34 -7.51 -34.04
C GLU A 64 25.85 -8.91 -34.35
N GLY A 65 25.19 -9.52 -35.34
CA GLY A 65 25.44 -10.88 -35.73
C GLY A 65 26.89 -11.05 -36.15
N ILE A 66 27.45 -12.16 -35.69
CA ILE A 66 28.52 -12.89 -36.35
C ILE A 66 28.19 -12.95 -37.85
N LYS A 67 28.70 -12.00 -38.64
CA LYS A 67 28.71 -12.06 -40.09
C LYS A 67 30.07 -11.55 -40.55
N THR A 68 30.66 -12.34 -41.45
CA THR A 68 31.93 -12.14 -42.15
C THR A 68 33.24 -12.41 -41.39
N TRP A 69 33.43 -13.66 -40.97
CA TRP A 69 34.75 -14.28 -41.13
C TRP A 69 34.84 -14.81 -42.57
N GLN A 70 35.33 -14.00 -43.49
CA GLN A 70 35.91 -14.50 -44.74
C GLN A 70 37.42 -14.65 -44.54
N PRO A 71 38.02 -15.83 -44.75
CA PRO A 71 39.45 -15.95 -44.77
C PRO A 71 39.94 -15.40 -46.11
N MET A 72 40.31 -14.12 -46.14
CA MET A 72 41.11 -13.57 -47.24
C MET A 72 42.52 -14.13 -47.10
N ILE A 73 42.77 -15.23 -47.82
CA ILE A 73 44.12 -15.60 -48.22
C ILE A 73 44.60 -14.49 -49.14
N ALA A 74 45.50 -13.64 -48.65
CA ALA A 74 46.23 -12.70 -49.47
C ALA A 74 47.70 -12.60 -49.03
N VAL A 75 48.54 -12.59 -50.04
CA VAL A 75 49.99 -12.67 -50.07
C VAL A 75 50.68 -11.54 -49.28
N LYS A 76 51.84 -11.88 -48.72
CA LYS A 76 52.79 -11.06 -47.95
C LYS A 76 53.05 -9.63 -48.48
N LYS A 77 53.18 -8.66 -47.57
CA LYS A 77 54.23 -7.61 -47.62
C LYS A 77 54.76 -7.35 -46.21
N LYS A 78 56.09 -7.40 -46.08
CA LYS A 78 56.83 -6.88 -44.92
C LYS A 78 56.67 -5.37 -44.91
N GLU A 79 56.07 -4.82 -43.87
CA GLU A 79 56.22 -3.41 -43.49
C GLU A 79 56.78 -3.38 -42.06
N GLU A 80 57.77 -2.52 -41.85
CA GLU A 80 58.41 -2.31 -40.55
C GLU A 80 57.41 -1.77 -39.51
N PRO A 81 57.59 -2.06 -38.21
CA PRO A 81 56.65 -1.64 -37.19
C PRO A 81 56.73 -0.12 -36.97
N SER A 82 55.78 0.61 -37.55
CA SER A 82 55.59 2.04 -37.28
C SER A 82 54.88 2.21 -35.94
N PHE A 83 55.66 2.45 -34.88
CA PHE A 83 55.18 2.74 -33.51
C PHE A 83 54.08 3.83 -33.44
N LYS A 84 54.03 4.75 -34.41
CA LYS A 84 53.02 5.82 -34.47
C LYS A 84 51.63 5.31 -34.90
N ALA A 85 51.58 4.36 -35.83
CA ALA A 85 50.31 3.77 -36.27
C ALA A 85 49.68 2.91 -35.14
N ASP A 86 50.52 2.16 -34.41
CA ASP A 86 50.08 1.38 -33.25
C ASP A 86 49.61 2.28 -32.09
N ALA A 87 50.27 3.42 -31.86
CA ALA A 87 49.85 4.41 -30.86
C ALA A 87 48.50 5.06 -31.20
N GLU A 88 48.21 5.34 -32.47
CA GLU A 88 46.92 5.88 -32.89
C GLU A 88 45.80 4.84 -32.81
N GLN A 89 46.09 3.59 -33.19
CA GLN A 89 45.12 2.49 -33.11
C GLN A 89 44.77 2.14 -31.66
N THR A 90 45.77 2.12 -30.77
CA THR A 90 45.56 1.95 -29.32
C THR A 90 44.79 3.12 -28.72
N ASN A 91 45.07 4.37 -29.10
CA ASN A 91 44.29 5.53 -28.64
C ASN A 91 42.83 5.49 -29.11
N LYS A 92 42.56 5.05 -30.35
CA LYS A 92 41.18 4.85 -30.84
C LYS A 92 40.46 3.75 -30.04
N LEU A 93 41.14 2.65 -29.76
CA LEU A 93 40.57 1.55 -28.96
C LEU A 93 40.25 2.00 -27.52
N LEU A 94 41.17 2.75 -26.90
CA LEU A 94 40.96 3.34 -25.56
C LEU A 94 39.79 4.33 -25.57
N SER A 95 39.66 5.16 -26.61
CA SER A 95 38.53 6.09 -26.76
C SER A 95 37.19 5.35 -26.86
N LEU A 96 37.14 4.28 -27.68
CA LEU A 96 35.94 3.44 -27.82
C LEU A 96 35.58 2.75 -26.50
N HIS A 97 36.58 2.19 -25.80
CA HIS A 97 36.39 1.59 -24.48
C HIS A 97 35.85 2.60 -23.47
N ASN A 98 36.43 3.80 -23.39
CA ASN A 98 35.97 4.86 -22.51
C ASN A 98 34.55 5.35 -22.86
N GLN A 99 34.18 5.35 -24.14
CA GLN A 99 32.82 5.68 -24.55
C GLN A 99 31.83 4.58 -24.13
N MET A 100 32.20 3.31 -24.31
CA MET A 100 31.40 2.16 -23.92
C MET A 100 31.22 2.11 -22.39
N MET A 101 32.28 2.31 -21.63
CA MET A 101 32.23 2.39 -20.16
C MET A 101 31.27 3.48 -19.69
N ARG A 102 31.34 4.69 -20.27
CA ARG A 102 30.41 5.79 -19.94
C ARG A 102 28.95 5.47 -20.28
N ARG A 103 28.68 4.73 -21.36
CA ARG A 103 27.32 4.27 -21.69
C ARG A 103 26.82 3.25 -20.67
N TYR A 104 27.66 2.27 -20.34
CA TYR A 104 27.35 1.25 -19.35
C TYR A 104 27.08 1.86 -17.96
N GLU A 105 27.91 2.80 -17.51
CA GLU A 105 27.68 3.50 -16.24
C GLU A 105 26.34 4.25 -16.19
N LYS A 106 25.95 4.90 -17.30
CA LYS A 106 24.63 5.56 -17.40
C LYS A 106 23.49 4.56 -17.35
N GLU A 107 23.62 3.44 -18.04
CA GLU A 107 22.61 2.39 -18.05
C GLU A 107 22.47 1.72 -16.67
N VAL A 108 23.58 1.46 -15.97
CA VAL A 108 23.58 0.96 -14.60
C VAL A 108 22.87 1.93 -13.65
N LYS A 109 23.14 3.23 -13.75
CA LYS A 109 22.44 4.26 -12.95
C LYS A 109 20.94 4.30 -13.24
N MET A 110 20.56 4.24 -14.51
CA MET A 110 19.16 4.23 -14.92
C MET A 110 18.44 2.97 -14.42
N ASN A 111 19.06 1.80 -14.56
CA ASN A 111 18.54 0.55 -14.03
C ASN A 111 18.40 0.59 -12.51
N MET A 112 19.33 1.22 -11.78
CA MET A 112 19.20 1.41 -10.34
C MET A 112 17.94 2.22 -10.00
N MET A 113 17.71 3.35 -10.68
CA MET A 113 16.49 4.15 -10.48
C MET A 113 15.21 3.38 -10.82
N HIS A 114 15.25 2.54 -11.87
CA HIS A 114 14.14 1.66 -12.21
C HIS A 114 13.87 0.62 -11.12
N VAL A 115 14.92 0.01 -10.55
CA VAL A 115 14.80 -0.94 -9.44
C VAL A 115 14.19 -0.26 -8.21
N GLU A 116 14.65 0.93 -7.85
CA GLU A 116 14.09 1.73 -6.74
C GLU A 116 12.60 2.02 -6.96
N THR A 117 12.22 2.45 -8.17
CA THR A 117 10.82 2.70 -8.52
C THR A 117 9.98 1.42 -8.43
N ILE A 118 10.51 0.29 -8.90
CA ILE A 118 9.84 -1.02 -8.81
C ILE A 118 9.67 -1.43 -7.34
N THR A 119 10.68 -1.23 -6.50
CA THR A 119 10.58 -1.54 -5.07
C THR A 119 9.52 -0.69 -4.38
N ASP A 120 9.44 0.61 -4.67
CA ASP A 120 8.42 1.50 -4.10
C ASP A 120 7.00 1.09 -4.53
N LEU A 121 6.83 0.79 -5.82
CA LEU A 121 5.55 0.31 -6.34
C LEU A 121 5.15 -1.04 -5.73
N ASN A 122 6.10 -1.96 -5.53
CA ASN A 122 5.84 -3.25 -4.89
C ASN A 122 5.40 -3.07 -3.43
N ILE A 123 6.06 -2.19 -2.68
CA ILE A 123 5.64 -1.84 -1.30
C ILE A 123 4.20 -1.31 -1.33
N ARG A 124 3.90 -0.39 -2.25
CA ARG A 124 2.56 0.19 -2.37
C ARG A 124 1.49 -0.85 -2.73
N ILE A 125 1.81 -1.81 -3.59
CA ILE A 125 0.93 -2.93 -3.93
C ILE A 125 0.66 -3.77 -2.69
N SER A 126 1.70 -4.17 -1.95
CA SER A 126 1.55 -4.96 -0.72
C SER A 126 0.69 -4.24 0.33
N ASP A 127 0.85 -2.93 0.48
CA ASP A 127 0.00 -2.13 1.37
C ASP A 127 -1.47 -2.11 0.94
N LEU A 128 -1.72 -1.91 -0.35
CA LEU A 128 -3.08 -1.90 -0.89
C LEU A 128 -3.74 -3.28 -0.79
N GLU A 129 -3.00 -4.37 -1.02
CA GLU A 129 -3.46 -5.73 -0.83
C GLU A 129 -3.83 -6.02 0.63
N ARG A 130 -3.00 -5.54 1.58
CA ARG A 130 -3.28 -5.64 3.01
C ARG A 130 -4.56 -4.88 3.38
N LEU A 131 -4.70 -3.63 2.95
CA LEU A 131 -5.90 -2.83 3.20
C LEU A 131 -7.16 -3.48 2.60
N LEU A 132 -7.07 -3.98 1.36
CA LEU A 132 -8.16 -4.69 0.71
C LEU A 132 -8.56 -5.95 1.50
N LYS A 133 -7.59 -6.66 2.07
CA LYS A 133 -7.84 -7.84 2.89
C LYS A 133 -8.52 -7.49 4.22
N GLU A 134 -8.08 -6.43 4.88
CA GLU A 134 -8.68 -5.88 6.09
C GLU A 134 -10.14 -5.46 5.84
N GLU A 135 -10.40 -4.75 4.75
CA GLU A 135 -11.73 -4.30 4.36
C GLU A 135 -12.66 -5.49 4.04
N LYS A 136 -12.16 -6.49 3.31
CA LYS A 136 -12.91 -7.73 3.03
C LYS A 136 -13.26 -8.48 4.31
N ASN A 137 -12.34 -8.55 5.28
CA ASN A 137 -12.58 -9.20 6.56
C ASN A 137 -13.62 -8.41 7.39
N SER A 138 -13.53 -7.07 7.40
CA SER A 138 -14.49 -6.19 8.06
C SER A 138 -15.89 -6.34 7.46
N ARG A 139 -15.99 -6.35 6.13
CA ARG A 139 -17.26 -6.60 5.41
C ARG A 139 -17.83 -7.96 5.74
N MET A 140 -17.00 -9.01 5.77
CA MET A 140 -17.43 -10.36 6.14
C MET A 140 -17.93 -10.43 7.59
N SER A 141 -17.29 -9.72 8.52
CA SER A 141 -17.73 -9.62 9.91
C SER A 141 -19.10 -8.95 10.01
N LEU A 142 -19.29 -7.84 9.29
CA LEU A 142 -20.57 -7.13 9.21
C LEU A 142 -21.66 -7.98 8.55
N GLU A 143 -21.34 -8.72 7.49
CA GLU A 143 -22.25 -9.67 6.86
C GLU A 143 -22.64 -10.80 7.83
N ARG A 144 -21.69 -11.35 8.61
CA ARG A 144 -21.98 -12.35 9.66
C ARG A 144 -22.87 -11.79 10.77
N GLN A 145 -22.60 -10.56 11.22
CA GLN A 145 -23.46 -9.88 12.20
C GLN A 145 -24.86 -9.65 11.63
N SER A 146 -24.98 -9.23 10.37
CA SER A 146 -26.25 -9.06 9.67
C SER A 146 -26.99 -10.39 9.46
N MET A 147 -26.29 -11.50 9.24
CA MET A 147 -26.87 -12.84 9.06
C MET A 147 -27.29 -13.48 10.39
N ASN A 148 -26.60 -13.15 11.50
CA ASN A 148 -27.06 -13.50 12.85
C ASN A 148 -28.36 -12.76 13.23
N HIS A 149 -28.67 -11.66 12.54
CA HIS A 149 -29.99 -11.04 12.55
C HIS A 149 -30.90 -11.62 11.46
N GLN A 150 -31.07 -12.94 11.39
CA GLN A 150 -32.22 -13.50 10.67
C GLN A 150 -33.52 -13.22 11.45
N PRO A 151 -34.63 -12.93 10.76
CA PRO A 151 -35.89 -12.66 11.42
C PRO A 151 -36.34 -13.94 12.13
N VAL A 152 -36.48 -13.87 13.45
CA VAL A 152 -37.07 -14.92 14.27
C VAL A 152 -38.41 -15.32 13.63
N LYS A 153 -38.45 -16.49 12.98
CA LYS A 153 -39.71 -17.18 12.66
C LYS A 153 -40.34 -17.53 14.00
N ARG A 154 -41.34 -16.74 14.42
CA ARG A 154 -42.14 -17.07 15.60
C ARG A 154 -42.96 -18.34 15.33
N PRO A 155 -43.19 -19.19 16.36
CA PRO A 155 -44.01 -20.37 16.23
C PRO A 155 -45.45 -20.00 15.91
N ALA A 156 -46.15 -20.90 15.24
CA ALA A 156 -47.54 -20.78 14.88
C ALA A 156 -48.42 -20.43 16.09
N GLU A 157 -49.06 -19.26 16.04
CA GLU A 157 -50.28 -18.99 16.81
C GLU A 157 -51.35 -18.41 15.88
N ARG A 158 -52.57 -18.86 16.15
CA ARG A 158 -53.82 -18.66 15.39
C ARG A 158 -54.09 -17.19 15.02
N PRO A 159 -54.85 -16.94 13.93
CA PRO A 159 -55.11 -15.59 13.46
C PRO A 159 -56.12 -14.92 14.38
N VAL A 160 -55.65 -14.01 15.23
CA VAL A 160 -56.50 -12.95 15.79
C VAL A 160 -56.30 -11.73 14.91
N SER A 161 -57.35 -11.41 14.16
CA SER A 161 -57.48 -10.20 13.37
C SER A 161 -57.27 -8.94 14.23
N THR A 162 -56.80 -7.89 13.54
CA THR A 162 -56.54 -6.50 13.97
C THR A 162 -55.18 -6.24 14.61
N ASP A 163 -54.20 -5.90 13.78
CA ASP A 163 -53.35 -4.72 14.04
C ASP A 163 -52.72 -4.19 12.76
N ASP A 164 -52.89 -2.88 12.56
CA ASP A 164 -52.52 -2.10 11.40
C ASP A 164 -50.98 -2.15 11.15
N PRO A 165 -50.48 -2.48 9.93
CA PRO A 165 -49.06 -2.48 9.60
C PRO A 165 -48.33 -1.16 9.91
N LYS A 166 -49.07 -0.05 10.00
CA LYS A 166 -48.57 1.29 10.36
C LYS A 166 -48.05 1.38 11.80
N THR A 167 -48.63 0.64 12.73
CA THR A 167 -48.27 0.71 14.16
C THR A 167 -46.91 0.08 14.45
N GLY A 168 -46.59 -1.05 13.81
CA GLY A 168 -45.30 -1.72 13.97
C GLY A 168 -44.12 -0.92 13.39
N MET A 169 -44.35 -0.15 12.32
CA MET A 169 -43.31 0.67 11.71
C MET A 169 -43.05 1.96 12.52
N LYS A 170 -44.11 2.54 13.11
CA LYS A 170 -44.01 3.68 14.03
C LYS A 170 -43.14 3.35 15.25
N TRP A 171 -43.33 2.17 15.85
CA TRP A 171 -42.53 1.73 17.01
C TRP A 171 -41.05 1.52 16.67
N LYS A 172 -40.75 0.95 15.49
CA LYS A 172 -39.37 0.80 15.01
C LYS A 172 -38.70 2.16 14.78
N TYR A 173 -39.41 3.11 14.16
CA TYR A 173 -38.91 4.46 13.96
C TYR A 173 -38.62 5.15 15.31
N GLU A 174 -39.54 5.05 16.26
CA GLU A 174 -39.36 5.64 17.59
C GLU A 174 -38.18 5.04 18.36
N LYS A 175 -37.93 3.74 18.20
CA LYS A 175 -36.74 3.08 18.77
C LYS A 175 -35.44 3.61 18.15
N VAL A 176 -35.39 3.75 16.83
CA VAL A 176 -34.22 4.29 16.12
C VAL A 176 -33.96 5.74 16.52
N VAL A 177 -35.00 6.57 16.68
CA VAL A 177 -34.84 7.96 17.14
C VAL A 177 -34.22 8.02 18.54
N LYS A 178 -34.69 7.19 19.48
CA LYS A 178 -34.12 7.11 20.84
C LYS A 178 -32.66 6.65 20.83
N GLU A 179 -32.32 5.72 19.94
CA GLU A 179 -30.94 5.25 19.78
C GLU A 179 -30.03 6.33 19.17
N CYS A 180 -30.50 7.05 18.14
CA CYS A 180 -29.79 8.21 17.58
C CYS A 180 -29.56 9.31 18.62
N GLU A 181 -30.55 9.61 19.46
CA GLU A 181 -30.40 10.59 20.55
C GLU A 181 -29.39 10.13 21.60
N LYS A 182 -29.39 8.84 21.95
CA LYS A 182 -28.40 8.27 22.87
C LYS A 182 -26.99 8.36 22.30
N MET A 183 -26.80 7.93 21.06
CA MET A 183 -25.51 8.03 20.36
C MET A 183 -25.05 9.48 20.25
N LYS A 184 -25.97 10.43 20.01
CA LYS A 184 -25.63 11.86 19.97
C LYS A 184 -25.11 12.36 21.32
N LYS A 185 -25.75 11.96 22.43
CA LYS A 185 -25.30 12.32 23.79
C LYS A 185 -23.94 11.71 24.12
N GLU A 186 -23.72 10.44 23.79
CA GLU A 186 -22.42 9.78 23.98
C GLU A 186 -21.32 10.44 23.13
N ASN A 187 -21.62 10.80 21.88
CA ASN A 187 -20.67 11.47 21.00
C ASN A 187 -20.30 12.87 21.53
N GLU A 188 -21.27 13.66 22.01
CA GLU A 188 -20.96 14.95 22.65
C GLU A 188 -20.16 14.80 23.95
N LYS A 189 -20.42 13.76 24.75
CA LYS A 189 -19.61 13.44 25.93
C LYS A 189 -18.18 13.11 25.53
N LEU A 190 -17.99 12.24 24.56
CA LEU A 190 -16.67 11.85 24.04
C LEU A 190 -15.91 13.04 23.45
N LYS A 191 -16.58 13.93 22.71
CA LYS A 191 -15.97 15.18 22.23
C LYS A 191 -15.53 16.09 23.39
N THR A 192 -16.28 16.12 24.48
CA THR A 192 -15.94 16.91 25.66
C THR A 192 -14.74 16.32 26.39
N GLU A 193 -14.71 15.00 26.55
CA GLU A 193 -13.54 14.27 27.09
C GLU A 193 -12.31 14.47 26.21
N LEU A 194 -12.47 14.42 24.89
CA LEU A 194 -11.39 14.61 23.93
C LEU A 194 -10.81 16.04 23.97
N LYS A 195 -11.66 17.05 24.20
CA LYS A 195 -11.20 18.44 24.44
C LYS A 195 -10.42 18.59 25.74
N GLY A 196 -10.65 17.70 26.71
CA GLY A 196 -9.92 17.66 27.98
C GLY A 196 -8.54 16.99 27.87
N LEU A 197 -8.21 16.38 26.72
CA LEU A 197 -6.84 15.93 26.47
C LEU A 197 -5.97 17.15 26.20
N ASP A 198 -4.91 17.29 26.99
CA ASP A 198 -3.96 18.38 26.84
C ASP A 198 -3.14 18.20 25.56
N PHE A 199 -3.39 19.07 24.58
CA PHE A 199 -2.66 19.10 23.32
C PHE A 199 -1.19 19.50 23.51
N GLY A 200 -0.87 20.20 24.62
CA GLY A 200 0.48 20.64 24.97
C GLY A 200 1.31 19.59 25.73
N PHE A 201 0.71 18.45 26.11
CA PHE A 201 1.40 17.40 26.87
C PHE A 201 2.69 16.92 26.18
N PHE A 202 2.65 16.77 24.86
CA PHE A 202 3.82 16.33 24.09
C PHE A 202 4.86 17.44 23.93
N GLU A 203 4.46 18.71 23.89
CA GLU A 203 5.36 19.86 23.87
C GLU A 203 6.11 19.96 25.21
N GLU A 204 5.41 19.77 26.34
CA GLU A 204 6.02 19.74 27.68
C GLU A 204 7.03 18.58 27.82
N ILE A 205 6.69 17.39 27.29
CA ILE A 205 7.63 16.26 27.25
C ILE A 205 8.87 16.59 26.40
N GLU A 206 8.68 17.26 25.27
CA GLU A 206 9.79 17.64 24.39
C GLU A 206 10.69 18.70 25.04
N ASP A 207 10.11 19.71 25.68
CA ASP A 207 10.82 20.71 26.46
C ASP A 207 11.62 20.09 27.61
N LEU A 208 11.01 19.16 28.35
CA LEU A 208 11.68 18.44 29.43
C LEU A 208 12.85 17.61 28.91
N LYS A 209 12.66 16.89 27.80
CA LYS A 209 13.73 16.12 27.13
C LYS A 209 14.86 17.04 26.66
N PHE A 210 14.54 18.20 26.12
CA PHE A 210 15.52 19.18 25.69
C PHE A 210 16.31 19.72 26.89
N GLY A 211 15.63 20.12 27.97
CA GLY A 211 16.24 20.56 29.22
C GLY A 211 17.19 19.51 29.80
N LEU A 212 16.76 18.25 29.87
CA LEU A 212 17.59 17.15 30.33
C LEU A 212 18.84 16.94 29.46
N LYS A 213 18.71 17.05 28.14
CA LYS A 213 19.83 16.93 27.21
C LYS A 213 20.86 18.04 27.41
N GLN A 214 20.39 19.27 27.61
CA GLN A 214 21.25 20.43 27.87
C GLN A 214 21.95 20.30 29.23
N ALA A 215 21.22 19.91 30.28
CA ALA A 215 21.78 19.65 31.61
C ALA A 215 22.85 18.55 31.58
N THR A 216 22.57 17.45 30.86
CA THR A 216 23.53 16.34 30.71
C THR A 216 24.81 16.79 29.99
N LYS A 217 24.67 17.62 28.94
CA LYS A 217 25.82 18.19 28.22
C LYS A 217 26.64 19.09 29.14
N LEU A 218 25.99 19.95 29.92
CA LEU A 218 26.65 20.85 30.86
C LEU A 218 27.36 20.08 31.98
N ASN A 219 26.71 19.05 32.55
CA ASN A 219 27.31 18.17 33.56
C ASN A 219 28.58 17.49 33.03
N LYS A 220 28.60 17.00 31.78
CA LYS A 220 29.82 16.44 31.18
C LYS A 220 30.97 17.45 31.13
N GLU A 221 30.68 18.72 30.83
CA GLU A 221 31.70 19.78 30.82
C GLU A 221 32.17 20.14 32.24
N TYR A 222 31.25 20.17 33.21
CA TYR A 222 31.63 20.34 34.62
C TYR A 222 32.51 19.20 35.11
N GLU A 223 32.19 17.95 34.80
CA GLU A 223 33.02 16.81 35.17
C GLU A 223 34.41 16.86 34.52
N LYS A 224 34.52 17.28 33.26
CA LYS A 224 35.82 17.49 32.60
C LYS A 224 36.64 18.56 33.29
N THR A 225 36.00 19.69 33.61
CA THR A 225 36.66 20.82 34.27
C THR A 225 37.11 20.44 35.67
N LEU A 226 36.26 19.75 36.43
CA LEU A 226 36.58 19.24 37.75
C LEU A 226 37.73 18.23 37.71
N ARG A 227 37.75 17.31 36.74
CA ARG A 227 38.88 16.39 36.53
C ARG A 227 40.19 17.13 36.31
N LYS A 228 40.20 18.16 35.45
CA LYS A 228 41.39 18.99 35.20
C LYS A 228 41.87 19.69 36.46
N LEU A 229 40.94 20.25 37.23
CA LEU A 229 41.24 20.93 38.49
C LEU A 229 41.85 19.95 39.52
N CYS A 230 41.24 18.78 39.68
CA CYS A 230 41.76 17.74 40.57
C CYS A 230 43.19 17.32 40.20
N ILE A 231 43.49 17.15 38.91
CA ILE A 231 44.85 16.86 38.41
C ILE A 231 45.82 18.00 38.74
N GLN A 232 45.41 19.26 38.50
CA GLN A 232 46.26 20.43 38.76
C GLN A 232 46.63 20.57 40.24
N PHE A 233 45.69 20.29 41.15
CA PHE A 233 45.91 20.39 42.59
C PHE A 233 46.38 19.07 43.24
N GLY A 234 46.60 18.01 42.46
CA GLY A 234 47.07 16.71 42.95
C GLY A 234 46.08 15.97 43.86
N VAL A 235 44.79 16.33 43.81
CA VAL A 235 43.73 15.71 44.62
C VAL A 235 42.97 14.65 43.83
N PRO A 236 42.53 13.55 44.46
CA PRO A 236 41.79 12.50 43.77
C PRO A 236 40.41 13.01 43.29
N TYR A 237 40.03 12.64 42.07
CA TYR A 237 38.72 13.02 41.51
C TYR A 237 37.57 12.35 42.28
N PRO A 238 36.59 13.12 42.80
CA PRO A 238 35.44 12.56 43.49
C PRO A 238 34.48 11.94 42.46
N HIS A 239 34.55 10.62 42.29
CA HIS A 239 33.57 9.88 41.51
C HIS A 239 32.36 9.55 42.41
N PRO A 240 31.11 9.75 41.96
CA PRO A 240 29.91 9.52 42.78
C PRO A 240 29.86 8.12 43.43
N GLU A 241 30.36 7.08 42.76
CA GLU A 241 30.44 5.72 43.31
C GLU A 241 31.47 5.56 44.46
N ASN A 242 32.47 6.45 44.54
CA ASN A 242 33.46 6.46 45.63
C ASN A 242 33.01 7.27 46.85
N CYS A 243 32.00 8.15 46.69
CA CYS A 243 31.40 8.87 47.81
C CYS A 243 30.39 8.01 48.58
N LEU A 244 29.68 7.09 47.91
CA LEU A 244 28.74 6.16 48.54
C LEU A 244 29.42 5.11 49.43
N LYS A 245 30.66 4.73 49.11
CA LYS A 245 31.45 3.75 49.89
C LYS A 245 32.01 4.28 51.22
N LYS A 246 31.89 5.58 51.50
CA LYS A 246 32.36 6.20 52.76
C LYS A 246 31.24 6.41 53.79
N LEU A 247 30.00 6.01 53.47
CA LEU A 247 28.79 6.20 54.29
C LEU A 247 28.18 4.87 54.79
N THR A 248 28.86 3.76 54.59
CA THR A 248 28.62 2.44 55.23
C THR A 248 29.86 2.05 56.00
#